data_AF-A0A101R273-F1
#
_entry.id   AF-A0A101R273-F1
#
_cell.length_a   1.000
_cell.length_b   1.000
_cell.length_c   1.000
_cell.angle_alpha   90.00
_cell.angle_beta   90.00
_cell.angle_gamma   90.00
#
_symmetry.space_group_name_H-M   'P 1'
#
loop_
_entity.id
_entity.type
_entity.pdbx_description
1 polymer ?
#
loop_
_entity_poly.entity_id
_entity_poly.type
_entity_poly.pdbx_seq_one_letter_code
_entity_poly.pdbx_strand_id
1 'polypeptide(L)'
;MLTGMHPRDREIWLAIDQGLRAIDWEAWFGCPEGADYLSPAGHQVTARAVAGLTAFFDSRWLPKAVTPSPTSGRASDTFVGLGRAAPVLQIMTGAERGAWVEAVRWWAACAYLEEAGVPGFATLKRAARRDVTLSRFLHTQTQARLALMGATHGLPVELEPAKASGGPGDVRIGPVFIEVVTFAEDQKLQDYERFRQSCQMHLLTLDRDRDIYWEGDLPELLNGDAFETWKKRTEEAAQQCAVSGAAVDVLSSAGRRLTVHPGTAPHGTTLTGDIVESDQGKRLVGKVRGKCAKTQGAGTAWIWVEDHSGLFHLPMPFAEMSLVDKTDALAELFGPLLGEYVHVAGIIVSNAARRRLPLPLDEDAHRPVAQGFRRGLPLDRVRETIVIPRRILLPEQTNVIARMCDAEGATLDWALGRLGVPGGVTSLLADSSTPHWVSPLWTP
;
A
#
# COMPACT_ATOMS: atom_id res chain seq x y z
N MET A 1 -9.71 -15.65 -16.64
CA MET A 1 -9.56 -14.67 -17.74
C MET A 1 -8.16 -14.06 -17.64
N LEU A 2 -7.31 -14.23 -18.66
CA LEU A 2 -5.94 -13.67 -18.78
C LEU A 2 -5.79 -12.99 -20.16
N THR A 3 -6.83 -12.30 -20.61
CA THR A 3 -6.86 -11.58 -21.89
C THR A 3 -6.12 -10.25 -21.73
N GLY A 4 -5.11 -9.98 -22.56
CA GLY A 4 -4.27 -8.77 -22.49
C GLY A 4 -2.93 -8.95 -21.79
N MET A 5 -2.70 -10.07 -21.10
CA MET A 5 -1.38 -10.43 -20.56
C MET A 5 -0.53 -11.10 -21.65
N HIS A 6 0.76 -10.76 -21.71
CA HIS A 6 1.70 -11.37 -22.65
C HIS A 6 1.75 -12.91 -22.49
N PRO A 7 1.84 -13.71 -23.57
CA PRO A 7 1.77 -15.18 -23.49
C PRO A 7 2.75 -15.79 -22.50
N ARG A 8 3.97 -15.26 -22.44
CA ARG A 8 5.01 -15.72 -21.51
C ARG A 8 4.64 -15.46 -20.05
N ASP A 9 4.08 -14.29 -19.74
CA ASP A 9 3.61 -13.99 -18.39
C ASP A 9 2.44 -14.89 -18.01
N ARG A 10 1.53 -15.14 -18.96
CA ARG A 10 0.41 -16.06 -18.77
C ARG A 10 0.90 -17.46 -18.40
N GLU A 11 1.90 -18.00 -19.11
CA GLU A 11 2.51 -19.30 -18.81
C GLU A 11 3.15 -19.33 -17.42
N ILE A 12 3.89 -18.28 -17.06
CA ILE A 12 4.54 -18.16 -15.74
C ILE A 12 3.49 -18.15 -14.63
N TRP A 13 2.45 -17.34 -14.75
CA TRP A 13 1.39 -17.24 -13.75
C TRP A 13 0.55 -18.52 -13.66
N LEU A 14 0.29 -19.20 -14.77
CA LEU A 14 -0.34 -20.52 -14.76
C LEU A 14 0.52 -21.56 -14.03
N ALA A 15 1.84 -21.56 -14.26
CA ALA A 15 2.75 -22.45 -13.54
C ALA A 15 2.81 -22.14 -12.03
N ILE A 16 2.69 -20.86 -11.64
CA ILE A 16 2.61 -20.44 -10.23
C ILE A 16 1.30 -20.92 -9.61
N ASP A 17 0.18 -20.71 -10.29
CA ASP A 17 -1.16 -21.12 -9.82
C ASP A 17 -1.27 -22.65 -9.65
N GLN A 18 -0.64 -23.40 -10.55
CA GLN A 18 -0.56 -24.87 -10.47
C GLN A 18 0.48 -25.39 -9.46
N GLY A 19 1.21 -24.51 -8.78
CA GLY A 19 2.27 -24.88 -7.84
C GLY A 19 3.52 -25.50 -8.48
N LEU A 20 3.67 -25.41 -9.80
CA LEU A 20 4.83 -25.90 -10.56
C LEU A 20 6.03 -24.94 -10.46
N ARG A 21 5.77 -23.67 -10.13
CA ARG A 21 6.77 -22.61 -9.96
C ARG A 21 6.45 -21.76 -8.74
N ALA A 22 7.46 -21.32 -8.00
CA ALA A 22 7.29 -20.29 -6.98
C ALA A 22 7.36 -18.88 -7.59
N ILE A 23 6.61 -17.92 -7.05
CA ILE A 23 6.73 -16.52 -7.47
C ILE A 23 8.13 -15.98 -7.13
N ASP A 24 8.69 -15.18 -8.02
CA ASP A 24 9.93 -14.43 -7.82
C ASP A 24 9.76 -12.99 -8.34
N TRP A 25 10.79 -12.16 -8.18
CA TRP A 25 10.72 -10.77 -8.60
C TRP A 25 10.64 -10.63 -10.13
N GLU A 26 11.11 -11.60 -10.91
CA GLU A 26 10.90 -11.60 -12.37
C GLU A 26 9.43 -11.79 -12.71
N ALA A 27 8.79 -12.81 -12.13
CA ALA A 27 7.36 -13.05 -12.29
C ALA A 27 6.51 -11.90 -11.74
N TRP A 28 6.99 -11.21 -10.70
CA TRP A 28 6.35 -10.02 -10.14
C TRP A 28 6.29 -8.85 -11.14
N PHE A 29 7.43 -8.48 -11.73
CA PHE A 29 7.48 -7.37 -12.69
C PHE A 29 6.85 -7.74 -14.03
N GLY A 30 6.93 -9.02 -14.41
CA GLY A 30 6.50 -9.51 -15.71
C GLY A 30 7.61 -9.44 -16.75
N CYS A 31 7.31 -10.01 -17.91
CA CYS A 31 8.21 -10.13 -19.03
C CYS A 31 8.48 -8.75 -19.67
N PRO A 32 9.76 -8.41 -19.98
CA PRO A 32 10.07 -7.17 -20.68
C PRO A 32 9.33 -7.03 -22.01
N GLU A 33 9.19 -8.12 -22.77
CA GLU A 33 8.47 -8.12 -24.05
C GLU A 33 6.96 -7.80 -23.92
N GLY A 34 6.38 -8.00 -22.72
CA GLY A 34 4.98 -7.70 -22.44
C GLY A 34 4.73 -6.32 -21.82
N ALA A 35 5.79 -5.53 -21.61
CA ALA A 35 5.73 -4.26 -20.89
C ALA A 35 5.85 -3.06 -21.84
N ASP A 36 4.94 -2.98 -22.82
CA ASP A 36 4.91 -1.92 -23.86
C ASP A 36 4.81 -0.49 -23.31
N TYR A 37 4.47 -0.35 -22.01
CA TYR A 37 4.44 0.92 -21.31
C TYR A 37 5.82 1.41 -20.85
N LEU A 38 6.88 0.61 -21.01
CA LEU A 38 8.25 0.93 -20.62
C LEU A 38 9.10 1.35 -21.82
N SER A 39 10.00 2.30 -21.59
CA SER A 39 11.06 2.63 -22.53
C SER A 39 12.19 1.59 -22.46
N PRO A 40 13.18 1.61 -23.38
CA PRO A 40 14.40 0.82 -23.24
C PRO A 40 15.11 1.03 -21.89
N ALA A 41 15.12 2.26 -21.37
CA ALA A 41 15.67 2.55 -20.05
C ALA A 41 14.80 1.94 -18.93
N GLY A 42 13.47 1.96 -19.08
CA GLY A 42 12.54 1.27 -18.19
C GLY A 42 12.79 -0.24 -18.09
N HIS A 43 13.06 -0.92 -19.22
CA HIS A 43 13.44 -2.34 -19.20
C HIS A 43 14.76 -2.60 -18.48
N GLN A 44 15.78 -1.75 -18.70
CA GLN A 44 17.06 -1.87 -17.99
C GLN A 44 16.90 -1.66 -16.48
N VAL A 45 16.12 -0.65 -16.07
CA VAL A 45 15.80 -0.40 -14.67
C VAL A 45 15.03 -1.57 -14.06
N THR A 46 14.12 -2.20 -14.81
CA THR A 46 13.40 -3.40 -14.35
C THR A 46 14.37 -4.53 -14.01
N ALA A 47 15.34 -4.83 -14.88
CA ALA A 47 16.35 -5.86 -14.61
C ALA A 47 17.18 -5.54 -13.35
N ARG A 48 17.56 -4.27 -13.16
CA ARG A 48 18.26 -3.81 -11.95
C ARG A 48 17.40 -3.91 -10.70
N ALA A 49 16.11 -3.58 -10.80
CA ALA A 49 15.16 -3.66 -9.71
C ALA A 49 14.91 -5.10 -9.26
N VAL A 50 14.72 -6.01 -10.22
CA VAL A 50 14.61 -7.45 -9.97
C VAL A 50 15.84 -7.97 -9.23
N ALA A 51 17.04 -7.69 -9.75
CA ALA A 51 18.29 -8.13 -9.13
C ALA A 51 18.47 -7.52 -7.72
N GLY A 52 18.21 -6.23 -7.57
CA GLY A 52 18.35 -5.50 -6.32
C GLY A 52 17.37 -5.94 -5.24
N LEU A 53 16.09 -6.13 -5.58
CA LEU A 53 15.07 -6.62 -4.64
C LEU A 53 15.32 -8.09 -4.28
N THR A 54 15.75 -8.92 -5.23
CA THR A 54 16.19 -10.30 -4.94
C THR A 54 17.37 -10.31 -3.98
N ALA A 55 18.37 -9.47 -4.24
CA ALA A 55 19.54 -9.32 -3.37
C ALA A 55 19.18 -8.73 -2.00
N PHE A 56 18.20 -7.83 -1.93
CA PHE A 56 17.76 -7.24 -0.66
C PHE A 56 16.98 -8.25 0.18
N PHE A 57 15.95 -8.88 -0.38
CA PHE A 57 15.00 -9.73 0.35
C PHE A 57 15.40 -11.22 0.43
N ASP A 58 16.33 -11.72 -0.38
CA ASP A 58 16.53 -13.15 -0.68
C ASP A 58 15.42 -13.70 -1.62
N SER A 59 15.82 -14.59 -2.53
CA SER A 59 14.98 -15.32 -3.49
C SER A 59 13.79 -16.05 -2.85
N ARG A 60 13.93 -16.49 -1.60
CA ARG A 60 12.90 -17.24 -0.87
C ARG A 60 11.89 -16.36 -0.15
N TRP A 61 12.09 -15.05 -0.12
CA TRP A 61 11.24 -14.13 0.63
C TRP A 61 9.89 -13.94 -0.03
N LEU A 62 9.86 -13.62 -1.32
CA LEU A 62 8.61 -13.37 -2.04
C LEU A 62 7.68 -14.58 -2.07
N PRO A 63 8.16 -15.83 -2.33
CA PRO A 63 7.33 -17.02 -2.14
C PRO A 63 6.69 -17.10 -0.75
N LYS A 64 7.46 -16.89 0.31
CA LYS A 64 6.96 -16.95 1.69
C LYS A 64 6.00 -15.83 2.03
N ALA A 65 6.20 -14.64 1.43
CA ALA A 65 5.33 -13.50 1.64
C ALA A 65 3.95 -13.77 1.02
N VAL A 66 3.90 -14.25 -0.23
CA VAL A 66 2.62 -14.43 -0.93
C VAL A 66 1.89 -15.73 -0.61
N THR A 67 2.58 -16.77 -0.14
CA THR A 67 1.93 -18.03 0.25
C THR A 67 1.38 -17.91 1.67
N PRO A 68 0.08 -18.16 1.91
CA PRO A 68 -0.48 -18.19 3.26
C PRO A 68 0.25 -19.26 4.09
N SER A 69 0.89 -18.88 5.20
CA SER A 69 1.45 -19.86 6.12
C SER A 69 0.33 -20.45 7.00
N PRO A 70 0.06 -21.76 6.95
CA PRO A 70 -0.96 -22.39 7.81
C PRO A 70 -0.54 -22.51 9.28
N THR A 71 0.75 -22.28 9.62
CA THR A 71 1.32 -22.57 10.95
C THR A 71 1.49 -21.37 11.86
N SER A 72 1.38 -20.14 11.37
CA SER A 72 1.37 -18.97 12.25
C SER A 72 -0.07 -18.66 12.65
N GLY A 73 -0.45 -18.92 13.90
CA GLY A 73 -1.71 -18.45 14.51
C GLY A 73 -1.94 -16.93 14.51
N ARG A 74 -1.16 -16.19 13.71
CA ARG A 74 -1.43 -14.85 13.18
C ARG A 74 -1.87 -14.99 11.72
N ALA A 75 -3.06 -15.52 11.49
CA ALA A 75 -3.66 -15.61 10.15
C ALA A 75 -3.98 -14.23 9.52
N SER A 76 -3.73 -13.14 10.24
CA SER A 76 -4.08 -11.78 9.85
C SER A 76 -3.01 -10.99 9.09
N ASP A 77 -1.73 -11.33 9.25
CA ASP A 77 -0.61 -10.51 8.72
C ASP A 77 0.07 -11.10 7.47
N THR A 78 -0.48 -12.21 6.94
CA THR A 78 0.01 -12.84 5.70
C THR A 78 -0.37 -12.02 4.48
N PHE A 79 0.60 -11.86 3.59
CA PHE A 79 0.69 -10.93 2.47
C PHE A 79 -0.18 -11.33 1.24
N VAL A 80 -1.41 -11.79 1.47
CA VAL A 80 -2.33 -12.30 0.43
C VAL A 80 -2.64 -11.24 -0.65
N GLY A 81 -2.44 -9.95 -0.34
CA GLY A 81 -2.63 -8.84 -1.28
C GLY A 81 -1.40 -8.40 -2.08
N LEU A 82 -0.17 -8.83 -1.74
CA LEU A 82 1.03 -8.34 -2.44
C LEU A 82 0.98 -8.73 -3.91
N GLY A 83 0.66 -9.99 -4.22
CA GLY A 83 0.56 -10.44 -5.61
C GLY A 83 -0.35 -9.55 -6.46
N ARG A 84 -1.43 -8.99 -5.88
CA ARG A 84 -2.32 -8.06 -6.61
C ARG A 84 -1.66 -6.72 -6.91
N ALA A 85 -0.68 -6.29 -6.12
CA ALA A 85 0.11 -5.09 -6.40
C ALA A 85 1.22 -5.32 -7.44
N ALA A 86 1.43 -6.55 -7.90
CA ALA A 86 2.39 -6.86 -8.95
C ALA A 86 2.01 -6.10 -10.24
N PRO A 87 2.96 -5.38 -10.87
CA PRO A 87 2.68 -4.60 -12.09
C PRO A 87 2.02 -5.41 -13.19
N VAL A 88 2.49 -6.65 -13.41
CA VAL A 88 1.95 -7.57 -14.42
C VAL A 88 0.47 -7.94 -14.21
N LEU A 89 0.00 -7.96 -12.95
CA LEU A 89 -1.41 -8.23 -12.63
C LEU A 89 -2.28 -6.96 -12.70
N GLN A 90 -1.67 -5.78 -12.74
CA GLN A 90 -2.37 -4.49 -12.84
C GLN A 90 -2.66 -4.06 -14.29
N ILE A 91 -2.17 -4.81 -15.29
CA ILE A 91 -2.49 -4.60 -16.71
C ILE A 91 -4.00 -4.66 -16.94
N MET A 92 -4.69 -5.56 -16.23
CA MET A 92 -6.14 -5.73 -16.36
C MET A 92 -6.94 -4.50 -15.89
N THR A 93 -6.35 -3.65 -15.06
CA THR A 93 -6.99 -2.44 -14.53
C THR A 93 -6.41 -1.17 -15.15
N GLY A 94 -5.48 -1.28 -16.11
CA GLY A 94 -4.77 -0.15 -16.71
C GLY A 94 -3.87 0.61 -15.72
N ALA A 95 -3.51 -0.03 -14.61
CA ALA A 95 -2.75 0.58 -13.51
C ALA A 95 -1.32 0.02 -13.38
N GLU A 96 -0.85 -0.69 -14.41
CA GLU A 96 0.47 -1.31 -14.47
C GLU A 96 1.60 -0.30 -14.34
N ARG A 97 1.47 0.88 -14.97
CA ARG A 97 2.49 1.95 -14.90
C ARG A 97 2.71 2.43 -13.46
N GLY A 98 1.62 2.77 -12.76
CA GLY A 98 1.67 3.24 -11.38
C GLY A 98 2.13 2.15 -10.40
N ALA A 99 1.80 0.88 -10.65
CA ALA A 99 2.33 -0.25 -9.88
C ALA A 99 3.83 -0.45 -10.10
N TRP A 100 4.28 -0.35 -11.36
CA TRP A 100 5.68 -0.49 -11.72
C TRP A 100 6.54 0.60 -11.08
N VAL A 101 6.12 1.87 -11.16
CA VAL A 101 6.82 3.00 -10.53
C VAL A 101 6.92 2.82 -9.02
N GLU A 102 5.89 2.29 -8.36
CA GLU A 102 5.94 2.02 -6.92
C GLU A 102 6.94 0.91 -6.57
N ALA A 103 7.00 -0.16 -7.37
CA ALA A 103 8.02 -1.20 -7.18
C ALA A 103 9.45 -0.67 -7.43
N VAL A 104 9.63 0.22 -8.41
CA VAL A 104 10.89 0.94 -8.64
C VAL A 104 11.25 1.84 -7.46
N ARG A 105 10.27 2.49 -6.82
CA ARG A 105 10.48 3.30 -5.61
C ARG A 105 11.04 2.46 -4.46
N TRP A 106 10.49 1.27 -4.22
CA TRP A 106 11.00 0.35 -3.18
C TRP A 106 12.45 -0.05 -3.44
N TRP A 107 12.76 -0.40 -4.69
CA TRP A 107 14.11 -0.74 -5.10
C TRP A 107 15.06 0.44 -4.96
N ALA A 108 14.72 1.61 -5.52
CA ALA A 108 15.59 2.77 -5.57
C ALA A 108 15.99 3.25 -4.17
N ALA A 109 15.06 3.23 -3.21
CA ALA A 109 15.36 3.54 -1.82
C ALA A 109 16.39 2.56 -1.23
N CYS A 110 16.17 1.25 -1.38
CA CYS A 110 17.10 0.25 -0.85
C CYS A 110 18.47 0.31 -1.54
N ALA A 111 18.50 0.43 -2.87
CA ALA A 111 19.72 0.48 -3.65
C ALA A 111 20.57 1.71 -3.31
N TYR A 112 19.95 2.90 -3.21
CA TYR A 112 20.65 4.12 -2.82
C TYR A 112 21.25 4.00 -1.42
N LEU A 113 20.47 3.54 -0.44
CA LEU A 113 20.92 3.44 0.96
C LEU A 113 22.06 2.42 1.11
N GLU A 114 22.07 1.35 0.31
CA GLU A 114 23.16 0.38 0.25
C GLU A 114 24.43 1.01 -0.35
N GLU A 115 24.31 1.67 -1.51
CA GLU A 115 25.45 2.31 -2.20
C GLU A 115 26.06 3.46 -1.38
N ALA A 116 25.22 4.25 -0.72
CA ALA A 116 25.64 5.33 0.16
C ALA A 116 26.22 4.85 1.50
N GLY A 117 26.18 3.55 1.80
CA GLY A 117 26.73 2.98 3.03
C GLY A 117 26.04 3.50 4.29
N VAL A 118 24.71 3.71 4.25
CA VAL A 118 23.97 4.30 5.37
C VAL A 118 24.09 3.45 6.63
N PRO A 119 24.49 4.03 7.78
CA PRO A 119 24.56 3.30 9.05
C PRO A 119 23.25 2.60 9.40
N GLY A 120 23.36 1.34 9.84
CA GLY A 120 22.22 0.50 10.23
C GLY A 120 21.45 -0.17 9.09
N PHE A 121 21.73 0.16 7.82
CA PHE A 121 21.07 -0.47 6.67
C PHE A 121 21.22 -2.01 6.66
N ALA A 122 22.38 -2.54 7.04
CA ALA A 122 22.61 -3.99 7.14
C ALA A 122 21.72 -4.67 8.21
N THR A 123 21.37 -3.95 9.28
CA THR A 123 20.44 -4.45 10.30
C THR A 123 19.01 -4.44 9.79
N LEU A 124 18.61 -3.34 9.13
CA LEU A 124 17.31 -3.24 8.45
C LEU A 124 17.11 -4.39 7.44
N LYS A 125 18.09 -4.59 6.54
CA LYS A 125 18.10 -5.67 5.54
C LYS A 125 17.97 -7.06 6.18
N ARG A 126 18.69 -7.33 7.28
CA ARG A 126 18.55 -8.60 8.02
C ARG A 126 17.16 -8.77 8.65
N ALA A 127 16.60 -7.72 9.22
CA ALA A 127 15.26 -7.75 9.82
C ALA A 127 14.18 -8.01 8.77
N ALA A 128 14.23 -7.30 7.64
CA ALA A 128 13.31 -7.45 6.51
C ALA A 128 13.32 -8.87 5.92
N ARG A 129 14.50 -9.50 5.82
CA ARG A 129 14.66 -10.89 5.36
C ARG A 129 14.04 -11.92 6.30
N ARG A 130 14.11 -11.66 7.62
CA ARG A 130 13.70 -12.62 8.65
C ARG A 130 12.19 -12.63 8.84
N ASP A 131 11.57 -11.47 8.81
CA ASP A 131 10.15 -11.27 9.09
C ASP A 131 9.43 -10.85 7.81
N VAL A 132 8.73 -11.82 7.22
CA VAL A 132 8.04 -11.70 5.93
C VAL A 132 6.62 -11.14 6.05
N THR A 133 6.24 -10.62 7.22
CA THR A 133 4.89 -10.08 7.44
C THR A 133 4.67 -8.78 6.67
N LEU A 134 3.41 -8.50 6.29
CA LEU A 134 3.04 -7.24 5.64
C LEU A 134 3.42 -6.03 6.51
N SER A 135 3.11 -6.09 7.81
CA SER A 135 3.48 -5.04 8.76
C SER A 135 4.98 -4.74 8.74
N ARG A 136 5.84 -5.77 8.73
CA ARG A 136 7.29 -5.57 8.69
C ARG A 136 7.75 -4.97 7.38
N PHE A 137 7.22 -5.43 6.26
CA PHE A 137 7.57 -4.88 4.96
C PHE A 137 7.21 -3.40 4.87
N LEU A 138 5.96 -3.04 5.21
CA LEU A 138 5.51 -1.64 5.18
C LEU A 138 6.36 -0.77 6.10
N HIS A 139 6.63 -1.23 7.33
CA HIS A 139 7.52 -0.53 8.26
C HIS A 139 8.93 -0.31 7.69
N THR A 140 9.52 -1.34 7.08
CA THR A 140 10.85 -1.28 6.44
C THR A 140 10.86 -0.30 5.26
N GLN A 141 9.82 -0.32 4.42
CA GLN A 141 9.68 0.61 3.30
C GLN A 141 9.51 2.05 3.79
N THR A 142 8.73 2.29 4.86
CA THR A 142 8.63 3.61 5.48
C THR A 142 9.99 4.08 6.01
N GLN A 143 10.75 3.22 6.69
CA GLN A 143 12.10 3.58 7.16
C GLN A 143 13.03 3.97 6.01
N ALA A 144 13.07 3.15 4.95
CA ALA A 144 13.89 3.41 3.77
C ALA A 144 13.45 4.70 3.04
N ARG A 145 12.14 4.94 2.90
CA ARG A 145 11.57 6.15 2.31
C ARG A 145 11.98 7.41 3.09
N LEU A 146 11.81 7.39 4.41
CA LEU A 146 12.17 8.53 5.25
C LEU A 146 13.68 8.82 5.22
N ALA A 147 14.51 7.78 5.29
CA ALA A 147 15.95 7.93 5.13
C ALA A 147 16.32 8.50 3.76
N LEU A 148 15.67 8.07 2.68
CA LEU A 148 15.89 8.61 1.35
C LEU A 148 15.49 10.09 1.25
N MET A 149 14.33 10.48 1.80
CA MET A 149 13.90 11.87 1.86
C MET A 149 14.92 12.73 2.61
N GLY A 150 15.43 12.26 3.76
CA GLY A 150 16.50 12.93 4.49
C GLY A 150 17.79 13.11 3.67
N ALA A 151 18.23 12.05 3.00
CA ALA A 151 19.43 12.07 2.17
C ALA A 151 19.29 13.01 0.95
N THR A 152 18.09 13.12 0.38
CA THR A 152 17.77 14.03 -0.74
C THR A 152 18.03 15.49 -0.36
N HIS A 153 17.88 15.84 0.92
CA HIS A 153 18.20 17.16 1.46
C HIS A 153 19.63 17.30 1.98
N GLY A 154 20.52 16.33 1.70
CA GLY A 154 21.91 16.34 2.15
C GLY A 154 22.09 16.18 3.66
N LEU A 155 21.06 15.68 4.37
CA LEU A 155 21.13 15.45 5.81
C LEU A 155 21.79 14.10 6.10
N PRO A 156 22.56 13.99 7.21
CA PRO A 156 23.06 12.70 7.65
C PRO A 156 21.88 11.82 8.07
N VAL A 157 21.88 10.56 7.63
CA VAL A 157 20.82 9.60 7.91
C VAL A 157 21.39 8.35 8.57
N GLU A 158 20.64 7.82 9.53
CA GLU A 158 20.97 6.58 10.24
C GLU A 158 19.67 5.79 10.41
N LEU A 159 19.72 4.51 10.06
CA LEU A 159 18.65 3.55 10.25
C LEU A 159 18.91 2.75 11.53
N GLU A 160 17.85 2.33 12.22
CA GLU A 160 18.00 1.57 13.47
C GLU A 160 18.96 2.23 14.51
N PRO A 161 18.90 3.57 14.73
CA PRO A 161 19.81 4.26 15.62
C PRO A 161 19.76 3.72 17.04
N ALA A 162 20.91 3.64 17.71
CA ALA A 162 20.97 3.24 19.10
C ALA A 162 20.21 4.22 20.02
N LYS A 163 19.53 3.67 21.04
CA LYS A 163 18.88 4.40 22.13
C LYS A 163 19.58 4.15 23.45
N ALA A 164 19.43 5.07 24.40
CA ALA A 164 19.95 4.91 25.76
C ALA A 164 19.25 3.76 26.51
N SER A 165 17.98 3.49 26.20
CA SER A 165 17.25 2.34 26.72
C SER A 165 16.21 1.83 25.71
N GLY A 166 15.88 0.53 25.79
CA GLY A 166 15.00 -0.16 24.85
C GLY A 166 15.73 -0.69 23.60
N GLY A 167 14.94 -1.14 22.61
CA GLY A 167 15.45 -1.51 21.29
C GLY A 167 15.88 -0.28 20.46
N PRO A 168 16.50 -0.46 19.28
CA PRO A 168 16.87 0.62 18.37
C PRO A 168 15.67 1.46 17.90
N GLY A 169 15.95 2.70 17.48
CA GLY A 169 14.96 3.61 16.89
C GLY A 169 14.65 3.24 15.46
N ASP A 170 13.75 3.95 14.79
CA ASP A 170 13.43 3.59 13.41
C ASP A 170 14.33 4.34 12.41
N VAL A 171 14.39 5.67 12.50
CA VAL A 171 15.22 6.51 11.61
C VAL A 171 15.72 7.75 12.35
N ARG A 172 16.96 8.19 12.09
CA ARG A 172 17.47 9.51 12.45
C ARG A 172 17.87 10.28 11.20
N ILE A 173 17.43 11.53 11.09
CA ILE A 173 17.66 12.43 9.95
C ILE A 173 18.12 13.78 10.50
N GLY A 174 19.43 14.04 10.42
CA GLY A 174 20.02 15.20 11.10
C GLY A 174 19.62 15.23 12.58
N PRO A 175 18.97 16.30 13.07
CA PRO A 175 18.52 16.42 14.46
C PRO A 175 17.21 15.67 14.75
N VAL A 176 16.54 15.12 13.74
CA VAL A 176 15.20 14.53 13.87
C VAL A 176 15.31 13.04 14.13
N PHE A 177 14.85 12.59 15.28
CA PHE A 177 14.70 11.17 15.61
C PHE A 177 13.24 10.75 15.40
N ILE A 178 13.01 9.76 14.54
CA ILE A 178 11.67 9.33 14.10
C ILE A 178 11.42 7.89 14.52
N GLU A 179 10.20 7.68 15.02
CA GLU A 179 9.65 6.40 15.43
C GLU A 179 8.38 6.13 14.62
N VAL A 180 8.42 5.09 13.81
CA VAL A 180 7.39 4.75 12.82
C VAL A 180 6.29 3.91 13.45
N VAL A 181 5.05 4.22 13.07
CA VAL A 181 3.82 3.48 13.35
C VAL A 181 3.17 3.16 12.02
N THR A 182 3.21 1.89 11.60
CA THR A 182 2.37 1.42 10.49
C THR A 182 0.94 1.22 10.99
N PHE A 183 0.00 2.02 10.49
CA PHE A 183 -1.41 1.94 10.86
C PHE A 183 -2.16 1.12 9.82
N ALA A 184 -2.34 -0.17 10.09
CA ALA A 184 -3.03 -1.10 9.20
C ALA A 184 -4.56 -1.07 9.36
N GLU A 185 -5.25 -1.64 8.37
CA GLU A 185 -6.70 -1.87 8.39
C GLU A 185 -7.15 -2.59 9.67
N ASP A 186 -8.43 -2.41 10.02
CA ASP A 186 -9.01 -3.14 11.14
C ASP A 186 -9.05 -4.63 10.84
N GLN A 187 -8.74 -5.48 11.82
CA GLN A 187 -8.77 -6.93 11.66
C GLN A 187 -10.14 -7.40 11.18
N LYS A 188 -11.20 -6.81 11.75
CA LYS A 188 -12.58 -7.10 11.35
C LYS A 188 -12.83 -6.78 9.87
N LEU A 189 -12.29 -5.64 9.40
CA LEU A 189 -12.42 -5.23 8.00
C LEU A 189 -11.61 -6.16 7.09
N GLN A 190 -10.39 -6.53 7.48
CA GLN A 190 -9.55 -7.48 6.73
C GLN A 190 -10.18 -8.86 6.61
N ASP A 191 -10.73 -9.38 7.71
CA ASP A 191 -11.38 -10.70 7.72
C ASP A 191 -12.64 -10.69 6.87
N TYR A 192 -13.41 -9.61 6.91
CA TYR A 192 -14.58 -9.41 6.08
C TYR A 192 -14.23 -9.25 4.59
N GLU A 193 -13.20 -8.48 4.24
CA GLU A 193 -12.73 -8.35 2.86
C GLU A 193 -12.20 -9.68 2.29
N ARG A 194 -11.48 -10.46 3.10
CA ARG A 194 -11.04 -11.82 2.71
C ARG A 194 -12.23 -12.72 2.42
N PHE A 195 -13.26 -12.67 3.25
CA PHE A 195 -14.50 -13.39 3.03
C PHE A 195 -15.20 -12.94 1.74
N ARG A 196 -15.40 -11.63 1.56
CA ARG A 196 -16.02 -11.03 0.37
C ARG A 196 -15.32 -11.46 -0.92
N GLN A 197 -13.99 -11.45 -0.92
CA GLN A 197 -13.18 -11.93 -2.04
C GLN A 197 -13.34 -13.43 -2.29
N SER A 198 -13.42 -14.24 -1.23
CA SER A 198 -13.65 -15.68 -1.35
C SER A 198 -15.01 -15.97 -2.00
N CYS A 199 -16.05 -15.23 -1.61
CA CYS A 199 -17.36 -15.29 -2.27
C CYS A 199 -17.26 -14.91 -3.75
N GLN A 200 -16.64 -13.77 -4.07
CA GLN A 200 -16.51 -13.31 -5.46
C GLN A 200 -15.75 -14.30 -6.36
N MET A 201 -14.64 -14.85 -5.87
CA MET A 201 -13.86 -15.84 -6.61
C MET A 201 -14.64 -17.13 -6.85
N HIS A 202 -15.42 -17.57 -5.85
CA HIS A 202 -16.32 -18.71 -6.01
C HIS A 202 -17.36 -18.45 -7.10
N LEU A 203 -18.09 -17.33 -7.03
CA LEU A 203 -19.11 -16.97 -8.01
C LEU A 203 -18.54 -16.81 -9.43
N LEU A 204 -17.37 -16.19 -9.57
CA LEU A 204 -16.65 -16.07 -10.84
C LEU A 204 -16.27 -17.44 -11.43
N THR A 205 -15.93 -18.40 -10.57
CA THR A 205 -15.60 -19.77 -11.02
C THR A 205 -16.84 -20.47 -11.58
N LEU A 206 -18.03 -20.20 -11.03
CA LEU A 206 -19.29 -20.75 -11.52
C LEU A 206 -19.71 -20.16 -12.88
N ASP A 207 -19.42 -18.88 -13.10
CA ASP A 207 -19.66 -18.16 -14.36
C ASP A 207 -18.78 -18.68 -15.52
N ARG A 208 -17.51 -19.02 -15.26
CA ARG A 208 -16.51 -19.28 -16.31
C ARG A 208 -16.95 -20.21 -17.45
N ASP A 209 -17.81 -21.19 -17.18
CA ASP A 209 -18.27 -22.20 -18.13
C ASP A 209 -19.81 -22.20 -18.30
N ARG A 210 -20.50 -21.17 -17.82
CA ARG A 210 -21.97 -21.04 -17.80
C ARG A 210 -22.33 -19.61 -18.22
N ASP A 211 -23.12 -19.42 -19.27
CA ASP A 211 -23.56 -18.07 -19.70
C ASP A 211 -24.55 -17.49 -18.67
N ILE A 212 -24.03 -17.01 -17.54
CA ILE A 212 -24.77 -16.52 -16.37
C ILE A 212 -24.07 -15.32 -15.74
N TYR A 213 -24.80 -14.53 -14.96
CA TYR A 213 -24.23 -13.49 -14.11
C TYR A 213 -24.91 -13.41 -12.74
N TRP A 214 -24.26 -12.77 -11.77
CA TRP A 214 -24.73 -12.63 -10.39
C TRP A 214 -25.03 -11.17 -10.03
N GLU A 215 -26.10 -10.94 -9.28
CA GLU A 215 -26.54 -9.63 -8.80
C GLU A 215 -27.07 -9.71 -7.35
N GLY A 216 -26.87 -8.65 -6.57
CA GLY A 216 -27.48 -8.51 -5.25
C GLY A 216 -26.50 -8.65 -4.09
N ASP A 217 -26.99 -9.10 -2.95
CA ASP A 217 -26.26 -9.05 -1.68
C ASP A 217 -25.50 -10.35 -1.41
N LEU A 218 -24.19 -10.23 -1.19
CA LEU A 218 -23.37 -11.29 -0.62
C LEU A 218 -23.85 -11.64 0.80
N PRO A 219 -23.70 -12.91 1.22
CA PRO A 219 -24.10 -13.33 2.56
C PRO A 219 -23.38 -12.55 3.66
N GLU A 220 -23.92 -12.60 4.87
CA GLU A 220 -23.21 -12.22 6.09
C GLU A 220 -21.88 -12.99 6.24
N LEU A 221 -20.95 -12.53 7.08
CA LEU A 221 -19.68 -13.24 7.30
C LEU A 221 -19.93 -14.68 7.78
N LEU A 222 -19.77 -15.65 6.87
CA LEU A 222 -19.95 -17.09 7.14
C LEU A 222 -18.61 -17.75 7.47
N ASN A 223 -18.66 -18.77 8.34
CA ASN A 223 -17.49 -19.57 8.73
C ASN A 223 -17.77 -21.08 8.60
N GLY A 224 -16.72 -21.85 8.30
CA GLY A 224 -16.76 -23.31 8.26
C GLY A 224 -17.90 -23.87 7.42
N ASP A 225 -18.71 -24.73 8.03
CA ASP A 225 -19.81 -25.45 7.38
C ASP A 225 -20.88 -24.53 6.78
N ALA A 226 -21.12 -23.35 7.36
CA ALA A 226 -22.07 -22.39 6.82
C ALA A 226 -21.62 -21.84 5.47
N PHE A 227 -20.31 -21.59 5.32
CA PHE A 227 -19.74 -21.11 4.05
C PHE A 227 -19.78 -22.21 2.97
N GLU A 228 -19.44 -23.46 3.32
CA GLU A 228 -19.55 -24.58 2.38
C GLU A 228 -21.00 -24.89 1.99
N THR A 229 -21.95 -24.70 2.91
CA THR A 229 -23.39 -24.83 2.61
C THR A 229 -23.83 -23.75 1.61
N TRP A 230 -23.39 -22.51 1.79
CA TRP A 230 -23.67 -21.43 0.85
C TRP A 230 -23.04 -21.68 -0.53
N LYS A 231 -21.81 -22.20 -0.60
CA LYS A 231 -21.16 -22.59 -1.86
C LYS A 231 -21.96 -23.65 -2.63
N LYS A 232 -22.49 -24.67 -1.95
CA LYS A 232 -23.35 -25.69 -2.57
C LYS A 232 -24.64 -25.09 -3.13
N ARG A 233 -25.31 -24.23 -2.35
CA ARG A 233 -26.56 -23.55 -2.81
C ARG A 233 -26.32 -22.69 -4.04
N THR A 234 -25.19 -21.99 -4.10
CA THR A 234 -24.83 -21.17 -5.27
C THR A 234 -24.46 -22.02 -6.49
N GLU A 235 -23.78 -23.16 -6.31
CA GLU A 235 -23.54 -24.14 -7.37
C GLU A 235 -24.83 -24.71 -7.97
N GLU A 236 -25.77 -25.10 -7.10
CA GLU A 236 -27.09 -25.61 -7.45
C GLU A 236 -27.92 -24.55 -8.20
N ALA A 237 -27.96 -23.32 -7.70
CA ALA A 237 -28.67 -22.21 -8.32
C ALA A 237 -28.09 -21.86 -9.70
N ALA A 238 -26.75 -21.81 -9.83
CA ALA A 238 -26.09 -21.59 -11.12
C ALA A 238 -26.42 -22.69 -12.13
N GLN A 239 -26.45 -23.96 -11.70
CA GLN A 239 -26.82 -25.07 -12.57
C GLN A 239 -28.30 -24.98 -12.99
N GLN A 240 -29.19 -24.66 -12.05
CA GLN A 240 -30.61 -24.50 -12.32
C GLN A 240 -30.88 -23.34 -13.27
N CYS A 241 -30.19 -22.21 -13.09
CA CYS A 241 -30.29 -21.05 -13.96
C CYS A 241 -29.84 -21.39 -15.39
N ALA A 242 -28.68 -22.04 -15.53
CA ALA A 242 -28.15 -22.45 -16.83
C ALA A 242 -29.05 -23.46 -17.57
N VAL A 243 -29.74 -24.35 -16.84
CA VAL A 243 -30.66 -25.34 -17.45
C VAL A 243 -32.03 -24.74 -17.77
N SER A 244 -32.58 -23.92 -16.87
CA SER A 244 -33.94 -23.39 -17.02
C SER A 244 -34.01 -22.11 -17.86
N GLY A 245 -32.90 -21.38 -18.00
CA GLY A 245 -32.88 -20.05 -18.59
C GLY A 245 -33.64 -19.01 -17.76
N ALA A 246 -33.88 -19.28 -16.46
CA ALA A 246 -34.58 -18.38 -15.55
C ALA A 246 -33.67 -17.95 -14.40
N ALA A 247 -33.94 -16.75 -13.85
CA ALA A 247 -33.21 -16.27 -12.69
C ALA A 247 -33.53 -17.10 -11.44
N VAL A 248 -32.54 -17.32 -10.57
CA VAL A 248 -32.67 -18.12 -9.34
C VAL A 248 -32.11 -17.35 -8.15
N ASP A 249 -32.92 -17.23 -7.10
CA ASP A 249 -32.51 -16.58 -5.86
C ASP A 249 -31.81 -17.56 -4.91
N VAL A 250 -30.73 -17.10 -4.29
CA VAL A 250 -30.03 -17.75 -3.19
C VAL A 250 -30.18 -16.85 -1.97
N LEU A 251 -30.92 -17.35 -0.96
CA LEU A 251 -31.10 -16.65 0.31
C LEU A 251 -30.09 -17.11 1.34
N SER A 252 -29.47 -16.13 2.01
CA SER A 252 -28.67 -16.34 3.21
C SER A 252 -29.54 -16.52 4.47
N SER A 253 -28.93 -16.97 5.57
CA SER A 253 -29.60 -17.04 6.87
C SER A 253 -30.02 -15.67 7.40
N ALA A 254 -29.28 -14.61 7.07
CA ALA A 254 -29.65 -13.24 7.41
C ALA A 254 -30.70 -12.62 6.46
N GLY A 255 -31.28 -13.41 5.54
CA GLY A 255 -32.31 -12.94 4.61
C GLY A 255 -31.79 -12.10 3.44
N ARG A 256 -30.47 -12.02 3.25
CA ARG A 256 -29.86 -11.40 2.06
C ARG A 256 -30.13 -12.24 0.83
N ARG A 257 -30.37 -11.55 -0.28
CA ARG A 257 -30.70 -12.16 -1.56
C ARG A 257 -29.60 -11.91 -2.57
N LEU A 258 -29.01 -13.00 -3.02
CA LEU A 258 -28.12 -13.06 -4.18
C LEU A 258 -28.87 -13.76 -5.30
N THR A 259 -28.93 -13.19 -6.49
CA THR A 259 -29.65 -13.74 -7.63
C THR A 259 -28.68 -14.08 -8.75
N VAL A 260 -28.82 -15.27 -9.33
CA VAL A 260 -28.16 -15.64 -10.59
C VAL A 260 -29.13 -15.45 -11.74
N HIS A 261 -28.64 -14.88 -12.83
CA HIS A 261 -29.39 -14.59 -14.05
C HIS A 261 -28.72 -15.26 -15.25
N PRO A 262 -29.49 -15.63 -16.29
CA PRO A 262 -28.91 -16.12 -17.54
C PRO A 262 -28.32 -14.96 -18.36
N GLY A 263 -27.29 -15.26 -19.14
CA GLY A 263 -26.67 -14.36 -20.11
C GLY A 263 -25.57 -13.48 -19.53
N THR A 264 -25.28 -12.39 -20.24
CA THR A 264 -24.23 -11.42 -19.88
C THR A 264 -24.77 -10.34 -18.95
N ALA A 265 -23.97 -9.97 -17.93
CA ALA A 265 -24.30 -8.92 -16.98
C ALA A 265 -24.59 -7.56 -17.67
N PRO A 266 -25.77 -6.95 -17.43
CA PRO A 266 -26.03 -5.58 -17.82
C PRO A 266 -25.04 -4.59 -17.20
N HIS A 267 -24.85 -3.43 -17.84
CA HIS A 267 -24.08 -2.35 -17.25
C HIS A 267 -24.73 -1.88 -15.94
N GLY A 268 -23.93 -1.83 -14.86
CA GLY A 268 -24.39 -1.41 -13.54
C GLY A 268 -24.83 -2.53 -12.62
N THR A 269 -24.74 -3.81 -13.03
CA THR A 269 -24.90 -4.94 -12.11
C THR A 269 -23.90 -4.84 -10.96
N THR A 270 -24.37 -5.00 -9.73
CA THR A 270 -23.54 -4.88 -8.53
C THR A 270 -23.69 -6.08 -7.60
N LEU A 271 -22.59 -6.38 -6.91
CA LEU A 271 -22.56 -7.27 -5.76
C LEU A 271 -22.25 -6.44 -4.51
N THR A 272 -23.21 -6.39 -3.59
CA THR A 272 -23.14 -5.62 -2.35
C THR A 272 -22.87 -6.54 -1.16
N GLY A 273 -22.50 -5.98 -0.01
CA GLY A 273 -22.26 -6.74 1.22
C GLY A 273 -22.35 -5.86 2.45
N ASP A 274 -22.03 -6.41 3.62
CA ASP A 274 -21.95 -5.69 4.89
C ASP A 274 -21.07 -4.46 4.87
N ILE A 275 -21.49 -3.48 5.67
CA ILE A 275 -20.69 -2.36 6.12
C ILE A 275 -20.07 -2.74 7.46
N VAL A 276 -18.74 -2.77 7.53
CA VAL A 276 -18.01 -3.02 8.79
C VAL A 276 -17.75 -1.68 9.48
N GLU A 277 -18.44 -1.43 10.60
CA GLU A 277 -18.18 -0.26 11.43
C GLU A 277 -16.85 -0.40 12.20
N SER A 278 -16.01 0.64 12.13
CA SER A 278 -14.74 0.70 12.87
C SER A 278 -14.39 2.14 13.26
N ASP A 279 -14.15 2.37 14.56
CA ASP A 279 -13.69 3.65 15.09
C ASP A 279 -12.18 3.81 14.82
N GLN A 280 -11.86 4.30 13.63
CA GLN A 280 -10.49 4.53 13.18
C GLN A 280 -9.75 5.56 14.06
N GLY A 281 -10.45 6.59 14.55
CA GLY A 281 -9.85 7.64 15.38
C GLY A 281 -9.34 7.09 16.72
N LYS A 282 -10.18 6.33 17.42
CA LYS A 282 -9.78 5.70 18.69
C LYS A 282 -8.67 4.66 18.51
N ARG A 283 -8.73 3.86 17.43
CA ARG A 283 -7.65 2.90 17.07
C ARG A 283 -6.34 3.62 16.85
N LEU A 284 -6.36 4.70 16.07
CA LEU A 284 -5.19 5.51 15.76
C LEU A 284 -4.59 6.14 17.02
N VAL A 285 -5.40 6.79 17.87
CA VAL A 285 -4.93 7.34 19.16
C VAL A 285 -4.32 6.26 20.04
N GLY A 286 -4.94 5.09 20.14
CA GLY A 286 -4.41 3.97 20.92
C GLY A 286 -3.03 3.50 20.44
N LYS A 287 -2.83 3.40 19.12
CA LYS A 287 -1.54 3.02 18.51
C LYS A 287 -0.46 4.07 18.76
N VAL A 288 -0.77 5.34 18.52
CA VAL A 288 0.18 6.45 18.73
C VAL A 288 0.54 6.57 20.21
N ARG A 289 -0.45 6.52 21.11
CA ARG A 289 -0.21 6.50 22.57
C ARG A 289 0.72 5.39 23.00
N GLY A 290 0.48 4.17 22.50
CA GLY A 290 1.35 3.02 22.77
C GLY A 290 2.79 3.22 22.26
N LYS A 291 2.99 3.95 21.16
CA LYS A 291 4.32 4.31 20.65
C LYS A 291 4.95 5.44 21.48
N CYS A 292 4.20 6.48 21.87
CA CYS A 292 4.67 7.56 22.75
C CYS A 292 5.22 7.01 24.07
N ALA A 293 4.50 6.05 24.70
CA ALA A 293 4.96 5.42 25.94
C ALA A 293 6.30 4.67 25.78
N LYS A 294 6.52 4.03 24.61
CA LYS A 294 7.74 3.25 24.33
C LYS A 294 8.96 4.10 23.98
N THR A 295 8.78 5.37 23.65
CA THR A 295 9.85 6.27 23.20
C THR A 295 10.46 7.11 24.31
N GLN A 296 10.01 6.96 25.56
CA GLN A 296 10.51 7.73 26.71
C GLN A 296 12.04 7.59 26.91
N GLY A 297 12.63 6.45 26.51
CA GLY A 297 14.08 6.19 26.58
C GLY A 297 14.91 6.76 25.42
N ALA A 298 14.27 7.36 24.40
CA ALA A 298 14.92 7.86 23.19
C ALA A 298 15.40 9.32 23.27
N GLY A 299 15.02 10.03 24.34
CA GLY A 299 15.06 11.49 24.36
C GLY A 299 13.92 12.09 23.55
N THR A 300 14.19 13.17 22.82
CA THR A 300 13.20 13.85 21.98
C THR A 300 12.87 13.02 20.73
N ALA A 301 11.60 12.64 20.54
CA ALA A 301 11.17 11.79 19.43
C ALA A 301 9.99 12.37 18.63
N TRP A 302 9.98 12.13 17.33
CA TRP A 302 8.83 12.33 16.46
C TRP A 302 8.15 11.00 16.17
N ILE A 303 6.82 10.98 16.19
CA ILE A 303 6.06 9.77 15.81
C ILE A 303 5.57 9.94 14.38
N TRP A 304 6.03 9.08 13.47
CA TRP A 304 5.55 9.04 12.08
C TRP A 304 4.51 7.93 11.92
N VAL A 305 3.27 8.28 11.67
CA VAL A 305 2.21 7.34 11.31
C VAL A 305 2.15 7.23 9.80
N GLU A 306 2.38 6.02 9.29
CA GLU A 306 2.08 5.66 7.90
C GLU A 306 0.72 4.97 7.86
N ASP A 307 -0.29 5.64 7.32
CA ASP A 307 -1.66 5.11 7.22
C ASP A 307 -1.86 4.20 6.02
N HIS A 308 -2.12 2.94 6.32
CA HIS A 308 -2.59 1.91 5.39
C HIS A 308 -3.99 1.42 5.75
N SER A 309 -4.70 2.06 6.70
CA SER A 309 -5.97 1.56 7.22
C SER A 309 -7.18 1.89 6.35
N GLY A 310 -6.96 2.72 5.33
CA GLY A 310 -8.03 3.24 4.48
C GLY A 310 -8.62 4.55 5.00
N LEU A 311 -8.12 5.13 6.10
CA LEU A 311 -8.62 6.38 6.68
C LEU A 311 -8.67 7.53 5.66
N PHE A 312 -7.66 7.62 4.79
CA PHE A 312 -7.57 8.64 3.73
C PHE A 312 -8.12 8.17 2.36
N HIS A 313 -8.59 6.93 2.24
CA HIS A 313 -8.81 6.27 0.95
C HIS A 313 -10.23 5.76 0.75
N LEU A 314 -10.78 5.07 1.74
CA LEU A 314 -12.16 4.57 1.71
C LEU A 314 -13.12 5.77 1.75
N PRO A 315 -14.35 5.67 1.21
CA PRO A 315 -15.37 6.72 1.25
C PRO A 315 -15.89 6.91 2.68
N MET A 316 -14.99 7.31 3.56
CA MET A 316 -15.20 7.65 4.95
C MET A 316 -15.27 9.18 5.02
N PRO A 317 -16.07 9.76 5.93
CA PRO A 317 -16.20 11.21 6.04
C PRO A 317 -14.86 11.95 6.12
N PHE A 318 -13.87 11.37 6.82
CA PHE A 318 -12.52 11.94 6.92
C PHE A 318 -11.79 12.03 5.57
N ALA A 319 -11.91 11.03 4.70
CA ALA A 319 -11.21 11.01 3.41
C ALA A 319 -11.69 12.14 2.47
N GLU A 320 -12.96 12.53 2.61
CA GLU A 320 -13.64 13.55 1.81
C GLU A 320 -13.43 14.99 2.32
N MET A 321 -12.94 15.15 3.55
CA MET A 321 -12.60 16.46 4.11
C MET A 321 -11.51 17.18 3.30
N SER A 322 -11.55 18.52 3.33
CA SER A 322 -10.48 19.36 2.80
C SER A 322 -9.16 19.10 3.55
N LEU A 323 -8.00 19.44 2.97
CA LEU A 323 -6.72 19.27 3.67
C LEU A 323 -6.68 20.10 4.96
N VAL A 324 -7.28 21.29 4.93
CA VAL A 324 -7.42 22.18 6.08
C VAL A 324 -8.21 21.51 7.21
N ASP A 325 -9.37 20.94 6.91
CA ASP A 325 -10.24 20.29 7.91
C ASP A 325 -9.59 19.02 8.47
N LYS A 326 -8.92 18.22 7.61
CA LYS A 326 -8.12 17.06 8.06
C LYS A 326 -7.02 17.49 9.02
N THR A 327 -6.35 18.60 8.71
CA THR A 327 -5.25 19.14 9.54
C THR A 327 -5.76 19.56 10.91
N ASP A 328 -6.88 20.27 10.98
CA ASP A 328 -7.52 20.63 12.25
C ASP A 328 -7.98 19.40 13.04
N ALA A 329 -8.68 18.48 12.39
CA ALA A 329 -9.23 17.29 13.03
C ALA A 329 -8.13 16.43 13.67
N LEU A 330 -7.00 16.20 12.97
CA LEU A 330 -5.89 15.46 13.55
C LEU A 330 -5.15 16.26 14.64
N ALA A 331 -5.02 17.58 14.49
CA ALA A 331 -4.42 18.42 15.53
C ALA A 331 -5.24 18.40 16.82
N GLU A 332 -6.57 18.44 16.72
CA GLU A 332 -7.50 18.28 17.85
C GLU A 332 -7.36 16.87 18.46
N LEU A 333 -7.34 15.83 17.64
CA LEU A 333 -7.24 14.44 18.07
C LEU A 333 -5.95 14.15 18.86
N PHE A 334 -4.81 14.69 18.41
CA PHE A 334 -3.50 14.40 19.00
C PHE A 334 -2.98 15.45 19.98
N GLY A 335 -3.58 16.65 20.02
CA GLY A 335 -3.20 17.71 20.96
C GLY A 335 -3.09 17.25 22.41
N PRO A 336 -4.08 16.50 22.97
CA PRO A 336 -4.00 15.96 24.32
C PRO A 336 -2.79 15.04 24.54
N LEU A 337 -2.44 14.23 23.53
CA LEU A 337 -1.34 13.28 23.61
C LEU A 337 0.02 13.98 23.65
N LEU A 338 0.19 15.07 22.89
CA LEU A 338 1.39 15.92 22.94
C LEU A 338 1.51 16.74 24.24
N GLY A 339 0.40 16.96 24.94
CA GLY A 339 0.38 17.49 26.30
C GLY A 339 0.86 16.48 27.33
N GLU A 340 0.45 15.22 27.19
CA GLU A 340 0.78 14.10 28.10
C GLU A 340 2.24 13.63 27.98
N TYR A 341 2.74 13.42 26.75
CA TYR A 341 4.08 12.87 26.51
C TYR A 341 5.09 13.95 26.16
N VAL A 342 5.73 14.52 27.18
CA VAL A 342 6.58 15.71 27.02
C VAL A 342 7.85 15.48 26.18
N HIS A 343 8.33 14.25 26.04
CA HIS A 343 9.49 13.94 25.21
C HIS A 343 9.14 13.80 23.72
N VAL A 344 7.85 13.80 23.36
CA VAL A 344 7.41 13.72 21.96
C VAL A 344 7.39 15.13 21.36
N ALA A 345 8.26 15.36 20.36
CA ALA A 345 8.38 16.64 19.66
C ALA A 345 7.22 16.92 18.70
N GLY A 346 6.55 15.89 18.20
CA GLY A 346 5.40 16.01 17.33
C GLY A 346 4.95 14.68 16.78
N ILE A 347 3.77 14.70 16.15
CA ILE A 347 3.16 13.57 15.48
C ILE A 347 2.96 13.94 14.01
N ILE A 348 3.36 13.05 13.13
CA ILE A 348 3.20 13.20 11.68
C ILE A 348 2.28 12.07 11.23
N VAL A 349 1.22 12.40 10.50
CA VAL A 349 0.32 11.40 9.91
C VAL A 349 0.36 11.53 8.41
N SER A 350 0.77 10.47 7.74
CA SER A 350 0.96 10.43 6.30
C SER A 350 0.14 9.27 5.73
N ASN A 351 -0.69 9.53 4.71
CA ASN A 351 -1.35 8.44 3.99
C ASN A 351 -0.32 7.62 3.22
N ALA A 352 -0.58 6.34 2.92
CA ALA A 352 0.35 5.46 2.19
C ALA A 352 0.38 5.69 0.66
N ALA A 353 0.37 6.95 0.20
CA ALA A 353 0.35 7.36 -1.21
C ALA A 353 -0.85 6.78 -1.98
N ARG A 354 -1.98 7.52 -1.92
CA ARG A 354 -3.24 7.15 -2.57
C ARG A 354 -3.10 7.14 -4.08
N ARG A 355 -3.70 6.16 -4.77
CA ARG A 355 -4.01 6.32 -6.20
C ARG A 355 -5.14 7.31 -6.42
N ARG A 356 -4.92 8.34 -7.23
CA ARG A 356 -5.91 9.35 -7.56
C ARG A 356 -5.68 9.85 -8.99
N LEU A 357 -6.74 9.80 -9.80
CA LEU A 357 -6.76 10.33 -11.14
C LEU A 357 -8.07 11.13 -11.34
N PRO A 358 -8.01 12.39 -11.81
CA PRO A 358 -6.80 13.19 -12.01
C PRO A 358 -6.08 13.48 -10.69
N LEU A 359 -4.78 13.78 -10.74
CA LEU A 359 -4.06 14.26 -9.56
C LEU A 359 -4.68 15.59 -9.09
N PRO A 360 -4.95 15.76 -7.79
CA PRO A 360 -5.33 17.04 -7.22
C PRO A 360 -4.17 18.03 -7.31
N LEU A 361 -4.48 19.31 -7.20
CA LEU A 361 -3.45 20.34 -7.03
C LEU A 361 -2.66 20.10 -5.75
N ASP A 362 -1.37 20.41 -5.80
CA ASP A 362 -0.55 20.54 -4.60
C ASP A 362 -1.16 21.62 -3.70
N GLU A 363 -1.23 21.32 -2.41
CA GLU A 363 -1.92 22.15 -1.44
C GLU A 363 -1.14 22.16 -0.13
N ASP A 364 -1.06 23.33 0.50
CA ASP A 364 -0.54 23.50 1.85
C ASP A 364 -1.60 24.07 2.77
N ALA A 365 -1.77 23.46 3.93
CA ALA A 365 -2.67 23.89 4.98
C ALA A 365 -1.87 24.33 6.21
N HIS A 366 -1.54 25.61 6.30
CA HIS A 366 -0.82 26.17 7.45
C HIS A 366 -1.81 26.55 8.56
N ARG A 367 -1.75 25.85 9.70
CA ARG A 367 -2.58 26.09 10.89
C ARG A 367 -1.73 26.52 12.08
N PRO A 368 -2.30 27.17 13.12
CA PRO A 368 -1.53 27.63 14.27
C PRO A 368 -0.74 26.53 15.01
N VAL A 369 -1.20 25.28 14.95
CA VAL A 369 -0.62 24.15 15.68
C VAL A 369 -0.31 22.93 14.79
N ALA A 370 -0.46 23.05 13.47
CA ALA A 370 -0.23 21.95 12.53
C ALA A 370 0.00 22.47 11.10
N GLN A 371 0.60 21.65 10.25
CA GLN A 371 0.81 21.92 8.82
C GLN A 371 0.40 20.70 8.01
N GLY A 372 -0.49 20.86 7.04
CA GLY A 372 -0.85 19.83 6.09
C GLY A 372 -0.16 20.05 4.74
N PHE A 373 0.28 18.97 4.11
CA PHE A 373 0.89 18.95 2.77
C PHE A 373 0.13 17.95 1.91
N ARG A 374 -0.28 18.35 0.71
CA ARG A 374 -0.70 17.45 -0.36
C ARG A 374 0.28 17.59 -1.51
N ARG A 375 0.90 16.49 -1.91
CA ARG A 375 1.85 16.45 -3.03
C ARG A 375 1.50 15.35 -4.02
N GLY A 376 1.49 15.70 -5.29
CA GLY A 376 1.55 14.74 -6.37
C GLY A 376 2.86 13.94 -6.32
N LEU A 377 2.75 12.63 -6.43
CA LEU A 377 3.87 11.74 -6.70
C LEU A 377 3.79 11.32 -8.17
N PRO A 378 4.90 10.82 -8.78
CA PRO A 378 4.90 10.37 -10.16
C PRO A 378 3.69 9.50 -10.55
N LEU A 379 3.11 9.80 -11.71
CA LEU A 379 1.92 9.20 -12.31
C LEU A 379 0.60 9.50 -11.59
N ASP A 380 0.09 8.53 -10.83
CA ASP A 380 -1.29 8.52 -10.33
C ASP A 380 -1.35 8.54 -8.80
N ARG A 381 -0.27 8.94 -8.14
CA ARG A 381 -0.12 8.85 -6.69
C ARG A 381 -0.16 10.21 -6.00
N VAL A 382 -0.77 10.28 -4.83
CA VAL A 382 -0.85 11.50 -4.01
C VAL A 382 -0.49 11.17 -2.58
N ARG A 383 0.42 11.97 -2.02
CA ARG A 383 0.70 11.97 -0.59
C ARG A 383 -0.06 13.09 0.10
N GLU A 384 -0.76 12.76 1.17
CA GLU A 384 -1.25 13.72 2.16
C GLU A 384 -0.52 13.48 3.48
N THR A 385 0.19 14.49 3.98
CA THR A 385 0.96 14.42 5.23
C THR A 385 0.60 15.60 6.12
N ILE A 386 0.25 15.31 7.37
CA ILE A 386 -0.13 16.31 8.38
C ILE A 386 0.88 16.25 9.52
N VAL A 387 1.59 17.36 9.74
CA VAL A 387 2.63 17.53 10.75
C VAL A 387 2.07 18.33 11.92
N ILE A 388 2.05 17.73 13.10
CA ILE A 388 1.50 18.30 14.32
C ILE A 388 2.65 18.45 15.33
N PRO A 389 3.38 19.56 15.30
CA PRO A 389 4.43 19.81 16.27
C PRO A 389 3.85 20.00 17.67
N ARG A 390 4.61 19.63 18.69
CA ARG A 390 4.35 20.07 20.05
C ARG A 390 4.50 21.60 20.11
N ARG A 391 3.76 22.25 21.01
CA ARG A 391 3.86 23.70 21.24
C ARG A 391 5.24 24.18 21.73
N ILE A 392 6.14 23.26 22.08
CA ILE A 392 7.55 23.59 22.33
C ILE A 392 8.23 23.78 20.97
N LEU A 393 8.68 25.02 20.73
CA LEU A 393 9.33 25.42 19.49
C LEU A 393 10.64 24.64 19.29
N LEU A 394 10.60 23.61 18.44
CA LEU A 394 11.77 22.99 17.80
C LEU A 394 11.77 23.37 16.31
N PRO A 395 11.94 24.67 15.98
CA PRO A 395 11.73 25.17 14.63
C PRO A 395 12.64 24.50 13.62
N GLU A 396 13.87 24.16 14.01
CA GLU A 396 14.81 23.44 13.15
C GLU A 396 14.31 22.06 12.74
N GLN A 397 13.76 21.28 13.69
CA GLN A 397 13.24 19.94 13.40
C GLN A 397 11.95 19.99 12.58
N THR A 398 11.02 20.89 12.95
CA THR A 398 9.78 21.09 12.19
C THR A 398 10.07 21.52 10.75
N ASN A 399 11.03 22.43 10.55
CA ASN A 399 11.43 22.88 9.22
C ASN A 399 12.08 21.76 8.39
N VAL A 400 12.86 20.86 9.01
CA VAL A 400 13.40 19.68 8.31
C VAL A 400 12.26 18.78 7.81
N ILE A 401 11.29 18.47 8.68
CA ILE A 401 10.15 17.61 8.34
C ILE A 401 9.28 18.26 7.26
N ALA A 402 8.99 19.56 7.38
CA ALA A 402 8.21 20.29 6.39
C ALA A 402 8.86 20.25 5.00
N ARG A 403 10.17 20.53 4.91
CA ARG A 403 10.93 20.44 3.64
C ARG A 403 10.91 19.04 3.04
N MET A 404 11.05 18.01 3.88
CA MET A 404 10.96 16.61 3.44
C MET A 404 9.59 16.31 2.83
N CYS A 405 8.50 16.74 3.48
CA CYS A 405 7.14 16.49 3.00
C CYS A 405 6.85 17.26 1.70
N ASP A 406 7.32 18.50 1.60
CA ASP A 406 7.18 19.34 0.42
C ASP A 406 7.89 18.76 -0.81
N ALA A 407 9.10 18.23 -0.63
CA ALA A 407 9.94 17.72 -1.72
C ALA A 407 9.76 16.22 -2.02
N GLU A 408 8.80 15.52 -1.40
CA GLU A 408 8.65 14.07 -1.56
C GLU A 408 8.44 13.65 -3.03
N GLY A 409 7.73 14.47 -3.81
CA GLY A 409 7.47 14.22 -5.23
C GLY A 409 8.73 14.00 -6.07
N ALA A 410 9.80 14.77 -5.78
CA ALA A 410 11.07 14.73 -6.51
C ALA A 410 12.07 13.68 -5.98
N THR A 411 11.77 13.05 -4.83
CA THR A 411 12.71 12.14 -4.14
C THR A 411 13.07 10.92 -4.99
N LEU A 412 12.11 10.39 -5.77
CA LEU A 412 12.38 9.23 -6.63
C LEU A 412 13.30 9.58 -7.80
N ASP A 413 13.05 10.70 -8.48
CA ASP A 413 13.87 11.15 -9.61
C ASP A 413 15.29 11.46 -9.18
N TRP A 414 15.45 12.08 -8.01
CA TRP A 414 16.75 12.29 -7.39
C TRP A 414 17.48 10.97 -7.14
N ALA A 415 16.82 9.98 -6.52
CA ALA A 415 17.42 8.69 -6.23
C ALA A 415 17.84 7.94 -7.51
N LEU A 416 16.99 7.97 -8.54
CA LEU A 416 17.29 7.41 -9.85
C LEU A 416 18.52 8.08 -10.49
N GLY A 417 18.62 9.41 -10.41
CA GLY A 417 19.79 10.14 -10.87
C GLY A 417 21.08 9.72 -10.15
N ARG A 418 21.03 9.53 -8.83
CA ARG A 418 22.17 9.04 -8.03
C ARG A 418 22.56 7.60 -8.40
N LEU A 419 21.59 6.79 -8.79
CA LEU A 419 21.77 5.41 -9.27
C LEU A 419 22.14 5.33 -10.77
N GLY A 420 22.50 6.45 -11.41
CA GLY A 420 22.93 6.47 -12.81
C GLY A 420 21.80 6.29 -13.82
N VAL A 421 20.57 6.65 -13.45
CA VAL A 421 19.38 6.65 -14.33
C VAL A 421 18.97 8.11 -14.58
N PRO A 422 19.54 8.77 -15.61
CA PRO A 422 19.21 10.17 -15.89
C PRO A 422 17.80 10.32 -16.45
N GLY A 423 17.15 11.46 -16.20
CA GLY A 423 15.83 11.80 -16.76
C GLY A 423 14.62 11.34 -15.94
N GLY A 424 14.84 10.74 -14.77
CA GLY A 424 13.78 10.42 -13.80
C GLY A 424 12.75 9.41 -14.32
N VAL A 425 11.60 9.33 -13.66
CA VAL A 425 10.52 8.38 -13.95
C VAL A 425 10.03 8.48 -15.39
N THR A 426 9.91 9.68 -15.95
CA THR A 426 9.38 9.81 -17.33
C THR A 426 10.30 9.23 -18.38
N SER A 427 11.62 9.29 -18.20
CA SER A 427 12.55 8.63 -19.12
C SER A 427 12.37 7.10 -19.18
N LEU A 428 11.72 6.51 -18.17
CA LEU A 428 11.53 5.08 -18.02
C LEU A 428 10.25 4.55 -18.66
N LEU A 429 9.33 5.44 -19.02
CA LEU A 429 8.04 5.09 -19.60
C LEU A 429 8.09 5.31 -21.10
N ALA A 430 7.41 4.46 -21.87
CA ALA A 430 7.27 4.66 -23.30
C ALA A 430 6.40 5.90 -23.58
N ASP A 431 6.78 6.68 -24.60
CA ASP A 431 5.94 7.74 -25.16
C ASP A 431 4.72 7.09 -25.79
N SER A 432 3.65 6.91 -25.02
CA SER A 432 2.39 6.40 -25.55
C SER A 432 1.57 7.56 -26.09
N SER A 433 1.04 7.42 -27.31
CA SER A 433 0.05 8.29 -27.96
C SER A 433 -1.30 8.44 -27.23
N THR A 434 -1.42 7.91 -26.00
CA THR A 434 -2.41 8.37 -25.03
C THR A 434 -1.99 9.77 -24.61
N PRO A 435 -2.86 10.80 -24.67
CA PRO A 435 -2.45 12.16 -24.34
C PRO A 435 -1.71 12.14 -23.01
N HIS A 436 -0.42 12.48 -23.05
CA HIS A 436 0.26 12.99 -21.89
C HIS A 436 -0.56 14.22 -21.50
N TRP A 437 -1.55 14.01 -20.62
CA TRP A 437 -2.03 15.08 -19.79
C TRP A 437 -0.85 15.36 -18.89
N VAL A 438 0.04 16.22 -19.41
CA VAL A 438 1.02 16.94 -18.63
C VAL A 438 0.19 17.49 -17.49
N SER A 439 0.31 16.86 -16.33
CA SER A 439 -0.05 17.53 -15.10
C SER A 439 0.72 18.85 -15.18
N PRO A 440 0.08 20.01 -15.06
CA PRO A 440 0.82 21.26 -14.96
C PRO A 440 1.77 21.28 -13.73
N LEU A 441 1.83 20.19 -12.94
CA LEU A 441 2.50 20.04 -11.66
C LEU A 441 3.48 18.86 -11.57
N TRP A 442 3.84 18.21 -12.69
CA TRP A 442 5.03 17.35 -12.72
C TRP A 442 5.96 17.87 -13.81
N THR A 443 6.90 18.72 -13.41
CA THR A 443 8.08 19.09 -14.21
C THR A 443 9.30 18.42 -13.58
N PRO A 444 10.00 17.53 -14.31
CA PRO A 444 11.20 16.83 -13.82
C PRO A 444 12.35 17.76 -13.45
#